data_AF-A0ABD1AIK9-F1
#
_entry.id   AF-A0ABD1AIK9-F1
#
_cell.length_a   1.000
_cell.length_b   1.000
_cell.length_c   1.000
_cell.angle_alpha   90.00
_cell.angle_beta   90.00
_cell.angle_gamma   90.00
#
_symmetry.space_group_name_H-M   'P 1'
#
loop_
_entity.id
_entity.type
_entity.pdbx_description
1 polymer ?
#
loop_
_entity_poly.entity_id
_entity_poly.type
_entity_poly.pdbx_seq_one_letter_code
_entity_poly.pdbx_strand_id
1 'polypeptide(L)'
;MATSPHIPTTDMVSEAINIRAGTIKKLKDYLMRECDFPKESFTTYEVISSCIWKLRSRALKLNPDGITVLGIAVGIRNVLDAPLPQGYYGNAYIDVYIELTARELEEASISDIAKHGEESQENSL
;
A
#
# COMPACT_ATOMS: atom_id res chain seq x y z
N MET A 1 2.76 -17.23 6.96
CA MET A 1 1.66 -16.30 6.67
C MET A 1 0.96 -15.92 7.96
N ALA A 2 0.54 -14.66 8.08
CA ALA A 2 -0.24 -14.17 9.20
C ALA A 2 -1.63 -14.82 9.24
N THR A 3 -2.09 -15.07 10.45
CA THR A 3 -3.36 -15.70 10.80
C THR A 3 -4.08 -14.79 11.78
N SER A 4 -5.40 -14.91 11.87
CA SER A 4 -6.18 -14.12 12.81
C SER A 4 -7.42 -14.89 13.29
N PRO A 5 -7.81 -14.70 14.56
CA PRO A 5 -9.05 -15.25 15.11
C PRO A 5 -10.31 -14.55 14.57
N HIS A 6 -10.15 -13.47 13.80
CA HIS A 6 -11.21 -12.61 13.29
C HIS A 6 -11.31 -12.62 11.77
N ILE A 7 -10.60 -13.52 11.07
CA ILE A 7 -10.76 -13.70 9.62
C ILE A 7 -12.17 -14.27 9.34
N PRO A 8 -13.06 -13.54 8.64
CA PRO A 8 -14.38 -14.05 8.31
C PRO A 8 -14.26 -15.18 7.27
N THR A 9 -14.92 -16.31 7.50
CA THR A 9 -14.88 -17.46 6.58
C THR A 9 -16.08 -17.54 5.65
N THR A 10 -17.18 -16.85 5.96
CA THR A 10 -18.46 -16.98 5.22
C THR A 10 -19.29 -15.71 5.13
N ASP A 11 -19.24 -14.81 6.13
CA ASP A 11 -20.04 -13.59 6.18
C ASP A 11 -19.18 -12.35 5.90
N MET A 12 -18.96 -12.06 4.61
CA MET A 12 -18.27 -10.85 4.18
C MET A 12 -19.28 -9.82 3.68
N VAL A 13 -19.25 -8.63 4.26
CA VAL A 13 -20.02 -7.48 3.80
C VAL A 13 -19.13 -6.53 2.98
N SER A 14 -19.72 -5.86 2.00
CA SER A 14 -19.04 -4.83 1.20
C SER A 14 -19.49 -3.46 1.65
N GLU A 15 -18.53 -2.62 2.04
CA GLU A 15 -18.76 -1.25 2.50
C GLU A 15 -17.82 -0.28 1.77
N ALA A 16 -18.32 0.91 1.45
CA ALA A 16 -17.57 1.94 0.75
C ALA A 16 -17.18 3.08 1.70
N ILE A 17 -15.88 3.30 1.86
CA ILE A 17 -15.34 4.38 2.70
C ILE A 17 -14.95 5.55 1.80
N ASN A 18 -15.64 6.69 1.94
CA ASN A 18 -15.30 7.91 1.22
C ASN A 18 -14.26 8.73 1.98
N ILE A 19 -13.05 8.83 1.42
CA ILE A 19 -11.98 9.68 1.97
C ILE A 19 -11.92 10.98 1.17
N ARG A 20 -12.31 12.09 1.81
CA ARG A 20 -12.36 13.41 1.17
C ARG A 20 -10.96 13.94 0.85
N ALA A 21 -10.84 14.71 -0.23
CA ALA A 21 -9.58 15.33 -0.65
C ALA A 21 -8.92 16.18 0.45
N GLY A 22 -9.71 16.91 1.25
CA GLY A 22 -9.20 17.68 2.38
C GLY A 22 -8.58 16.82 3.48
N THR A 23 -9.11 15.60 3.70
CA THR A 23 -8.54 14.62 4.63
C THR A 23 -7.25 14.03 4.09
N ILE A 24 -7.23 13.67 2.81
CA ILE A 24 -6.02 13.17 2.12
C ILE A 24 -4.90 14.21 2.22
N LYS A 25 -5.20 15.48 1.94
CA LYS A 25 -4.23 16.56 2.05
C LYS A 25 -3.66 16.67 3.46
N LYS A 26 -4.51 16.69 4.49
CA LYS A 26 -4.06 16.74 5.89
C LYS A 26 -3.17 15.56 6.25
N LEU A 27 -3.50 14.36 5.77
CA LEU A 27 -2.71 13.16 6.01
C LEU A 27 -1.34 13.25 5.34
N LYS A 28 -1.28 13.67 4.07
CA LYS A 28 -0.01 13.93 3.39
C LYS A 28 0.83 14.99 4.11
N ASP A 29 0.21 16.11 4.49
CA ASP A 29 0.87 17.20 5.21
C ASP A 29 1.42 16.74 6.57
N TYR A 30 0.75 15.81 7.25
CA TYR A 30 1.22 15.20 8.48
C TYR A 30 2.46 14.32 8.23
N LEU A 31 2.41 13.42 7.24
CA LEU A 31 3.52 12.51 6.93
C LEU A 31 4.76 13.24 6.43
N MET A 32 4.59 14.29 5.64
CA MET A 32 5.70 15.14 5.20
C MET A 32 6.42 15.84 6.37
N ARG A 33 5.76 16.02 7.53
CA ARG A 33 6.39 16.59 8.74
C ARG A 33 7.10 15.54 9.59
N GLU A 34 6.66 14.29 9.54
CA GLU A 34 7.34 13.18 10.22
C GLU A 34 8.63 12.76 9.49
N CYS A 35 8.71 12.97 8.17
CA CYS A 35 9.90 12.71 7.38
C CYS A 35 10.91 13.88 7.43
N ASP A 36 12.14 13.63 7.84
CA ASP A 36 13.26 14.60 7.78
C ASP A 36 13.73 14.93 6.35
N PHE A 37 13.14 14.29 5.32
CA PHE A 37 13.49 14.48 3.92
C PHE A 37 12.37 15.21 3.14
N PRO A 38 12.49 16.53 2.91
CA PRO A 38 11.46 17.34 2.24
C PRO A 38 11.33 17.09 0.73
N LYS A 39 12.00 16.07 0.17
CA LYS A 39 12.08 15.82 -1.28
C LYS A 39 11.22 14.64 -1.78
N GLU A 40 10.73 13.79 -0.90
CA GLU A 40 9.91 12.62 -1.28
C GLU A 40 8.43 12.98 -1.10
N SER A 41 7.76 13.24 -2.22
CA SER A 41 6.31 13.46 -2.21
C SER A 41 5.58 12.13 -2.29
N PHE A 42 4.95 11.70 -1.20
CA PHE A 42 4.11 10.50 -1.24
C PHE A 42 2.89 10.67 -2.16
N THR A 43 2.63 9.69 -3.00
CA THR A 43 1.40 9.62 -3.78
C THR A 43 0.20 9.38 -2.86
N THR A 44 -1.01 9.68 -3.35
CA THR A 44 -2.22 9.41 -2.56
C THR A 44 -2.40 7.91 -2.35
N TYR A 45 -1.99 7.11 -3.33
CA TYR A 45 -2.11 5.67 -3.27
C TYR A 45 -1.24 5.09 -2.17
N GLU A 46 0.06 5.41 -2.13
CA GLU A 46 1.00 4.94 -1.09
C GLU A 46 0.51 5.26 0.32
N VAL A 47 0.06 6.49 0.54
CA VAL A 47 -0.41 6.93 1.87
C VAL A 47 -1.65 6.13 2.29
N ILE A 48 -2.64 6.02 1.41
CA ILE A 48 -3.91 5.37 1.74
C ILE A 48 -3.74 3.85 1.85
N SER A 49 -2.98 3.22 0.97
CA SER A 49 -2.74 1.77 1.01
C SER A 49 -1.99 1.38 2.29
N SER A 50 -0.97 2.15 2.68
CA SER A 50 -0.21 1.95 3.93
C SER A 50 -1.10 2.08 5.16
N CYS A 51 -1.94 3.11 5.22
CA CYS A 51 -2.90 3.28 6.32
C CYS A 51 -3.90 2.12 6.38
N ILE A 52 -4.50 1.74 5.24
CA ILE A 52 -5.49 0.66 5.19
C ILE A 52 -4.86 -0.67 5.59
N TRP A 53 -3.65 -0.95 5.13
CA TRP A 53 -2.95 -2.19 5.46
C TRP A 53 -2.70 -2.32 6.96
N LYS A 54 -2.18 -1.26 7.58
CA LYS A 54 -1.96 -1.20 9.03
C LYS A 54 -3.28 -1.29 9.82
N LEU A 55 -4.31 -0.55 9.42
CA LEU A 55 -5.64 -0.62 10.05
C LEU A 55 -6.28 -2.01 9.94
N ARG A 56 -6.15 -2.66 8.78
CA ARG A 56 -6.66 -4.02 8.55
C ARG A 56 -5.92 -5.04 9.42
N SER A 57 -4.59 -4.93 9.52
CA SER A 57 -3.77 -5.78 10.39
C SER A 57 -4.25 -5.70 11.85
N ARG A 58 -4.45 -4.47 12.35
CA ARG A 58 -4.97 -4.19 13.70
C ARG A 58 -6.38 -4.73 13.91
N ALA A 59 -7.29 -4.47 12.99
CA ALA A 59 -8.69 -4.88 13.08
C ALA A 59 -8.82 -6.41 13.14
N LEU A 60 -7.99 -7.11 12.35
CA LEU A 60 -7.95 -8.57 12.35
C LEU A 60 -7.19 -9.14 13.55
N LYS A 61 -6.37 -8.36 14.25
CA LYS A 61 -5.45 -8.86 15.29
C LYS A 61 -4.57 -9.99 14.73
N LEU A 62 -3.89 -9.69 13.63
CA LEU A 62 -2.95 -10.63 13.03
C LEU A 62 -1.90 -11.07 14.06
N ASN A 63 -1.49 -12.34 14.02
CA ASN A 63 -0.43 -12.81 14.92
C ASN A 63 0.89 -12.07 14.58
N PRO A 64 1.59 -11.50 15.58
CA PRO A 64 2.71 -10.57 15.35
C PRO A 64 3.83 -11.15 14.45
N ASP A 65 4.15 -12.43 14.62
CA ASP A 65 5.28 -13.07 13.93
C ASP A 65 4.90 -13.61 12.53
N GLY A 66 3.64 -13.43 12.11
CA GLY A 66 3.16 -13.85 10.80
C GLY A 66 3.45 -12.81 9.72
N ILE A 67 3.91 -13.28 8.56
CA ILE A 67 4.07 -12.43 7.36
C ILE A 67 2.70 -12.03 6.80
N THR A 68 2.49 -10.73 6.64
CA THR A 68 1.41 -10.12 5.88
C THR A 68 1.98 -9.50 4.61
N VAL A 69 1.18 -9.47 3.54
CA VAL A 69 1.61 -8.98 2.23
C VAL A 69 0.63 -7.91 1.73
N LEU A 70 1.16 -6.80 1.23
CA LEU A 70 0.43 -5.85 0.41
C LEU A 70 0.78 -6.10 -1.06
N GLY A 71 -0.17 -6.66 -1.81
CA GLY A 71 -0.06 -6.86 -3.26
C GLY A 71 -0.61 -5.67 -4.04
N ILE A 72 0.15 -5.19 -5.03
CA ILE A 72 -0.18 -4.01 -5.83
C ILE A 72 0.00 -4.35 -7.32
N ALA A 73 -1.03 -4.14 -8.13
CA ALA A 73 -0.91 -4.22 -9.58
C ALA A 73 -0.43 -2.87 -10.15
N VAL A 74 0.75 -2.83 -10.74
CA VAL A 74 1.39 -1.63 -11.31
C VAL A 74 1.34 -1.66 -12.82
N GLY A 75 0.71 -0.64 -13.43
CA GLY A 75 0.62 -0.55 -14.89
C GLY A 75 1.96 -0.19 -15.53
N ILE A 76 2.44 -1.02 -16.45
CA ILE A 76 3.78 -0.87 -17.04
C ILE A 76 3.79 -0.28 -18.46
N ARG A 77 2.63 0.11 -18.99
CA ARG A 77 2.47 0.52 -20.41
C ARG A 77 3.48 1.58 -20.86
N ASN A 78 3.82 2.52 -19.97
CA ASN A 78 4.67 3.68 -20.29
C ASN A 78 6.16 3.49 -19.97
N VAL A 79 6.53 2.38 -19.32
CA VAL A 79 7.89 2.16 -18.78
C VAL A 79 8.64 1.00 -19.45
N LEU A 80 7.99 0.28 -20.37
CA LEU A 80 8.63 -0.74 -21.19
C LEU A 80 9.63 -0.14 -22.18
N ASP A 81 10.71 -0.87 -22.48
CA ASP A 81 11.56 -0.58 -23.64
C ASP A 81 10.75 -0.80 -24.93
N ALA A 82 10.49 0.30 -25.64
CA ALA A 82 9.32 0.52 -26.50
C ALA A 82 7.96 0.59 -25.74
N PRO A 83 7.56 1.78 -25.26
CA PRO A 83 6.27 1.99 -24.61
C PRO A 83 5.08 1.57 -25.47
N LEU A 84 4.06 1.00 -24.81
CA LEU A 84 2.83 0.59 -25.50
C LEU A 84 2.04 1.82 -25.98
N PRO A 85 1.41 1.73 -27.16
CA PRO A 85 0.69 2.86 -27.74
C PRO A 85 -0.49 3.28 -26.86
N GLN A 86 -0.81 4.56 -26.89
CA GLN A 86 -2.04 5.06 -26.30
C GLN A 86 -3.24 4.34 -26.92
N GLY A 87 -4.12 3.80 -26.07
CA GLY A 87 -5.27 3.01 -26.52
C GLY A 87 -4.99 1.51 -26.71
N TYR A 88 -3.81 1.01 -26.33
CA TYR A 88 -3.55 -0.44 -26.27
C TYR A 88 -4.62 -1.15 -25.42
N TYR A 89 -5.36 -2.05 -26.07
CA TYR A 89 -6.52 -2.74 -25.49
C TYR A 89 -6.13 -3.84 -24.48
N GLY A 90 -4.92 -4.38 -24.58
CA GLY A 90 -4.49 -5.51 -23.76
C GLY A 90 -4.12 -5.13 -22.32
N ASN A 91 -3.88 -6.18 -21.52
CA ASN A 91 -3.35 -6.07 -20.17
C ASN A 91 -1.83 -5.83 -20.23
N ALA A 92 -1.35 -4.93 -19.37
CA ALA A 92 0.07 -4.65 -19.19
C ALA A 92 0.27 -4.09 -17.78
N TYR A 93 0.51 -4.99 -16.83
CA TYR A 93 0.83 -4.67 -15.45
C TYR A 93 1.76 -5.76 -14.89
N ILE A 94 2.45 -5.42 -13.81
CA ILE A 94 3.17 -6.37 -12.95
C ILE A 94 2.55 -6.38 -11.56
N ASP A 95 2.74 -7.47 -10.84
CA ASP A 95 2.40 -7.54 -9.42
C ASP A 95 3.64 -7.20 -8.60
N VAL A 96 3.49 -6.23 -7.71
CA VAL A 96 4.48 -5.85 -6.71
C VAL A 96 3.99 -6.30 -5.35
N TYR A 97 4.85 -6.98 -4.59
CA TYR A 97 4.54 -7.51 -3.28
C TYR A 97 5.44 -6.86 -2.24
N ILE A 98 4.82 -6.28 -1.21
CA ILE A 98 5.52 -5.76 -0.05
C ILE A 98 5.24 -6.71 1.11
N GLU A 99 6.29 -7.31 1.66
CA GLU A 99 6.19 -8.30 2.72
C GLU A 99 6.73 -7.73 4.03
N LEU A 100 5.93 -7.83 5.09
CA LEU A 100 6.31 -7.46 6.46
C LEU A 100 5.71 -8.48 7.43
N THR A 101 6.35 -8.70 8.57
CA THR A 101 5.64 -9.30 9.71
C THR A 101 4.53 -8.35 10.19
N ALA A 102 3.47 -8.89 10.78
CA ALA A 102 2.41 -8.06 11.36
C ALA A 102 2.95 -7.12 12.46
N ARG A 103 4.02 -7.53 13.16
CA ARG A 103 4.76 -6.71 14.12
C ARG A 103 5.47 -5.53 13.44
N GLU A 104 6.29 -5.79 12.42
CA GLU A 104 6.99 -4.72 11.68
C GLU A 104 6.00 -3.72 11.09
N LEU A 105 4.90 -4.19 10.50
CA LEU A 105 3.84 -3.32 9.99
C LEU A 105 3.21 -2.46 11.10
N GLU A 106 3.06 -3.01 12.31
CA GLU A 106 2.47 -2.30 13.45
C GLU A 106 3.44 -1.26 14.05
N GLU A 107 4.73 -1.54 14.05
CA GLU A 107 5.77 -0.68 14.61
C GLU A 107 6.21 0.42 13.63
N ALA A 108 6.17 0.16 12.32
CA ALA A 108 6.61 1.11 11.28
C ALA A 108 5.76 2.38 11.21
N SER A 109 6.35 3.53 10.91
CA SER A 109 5.56 4.72 10.57
C SER A 109 4.84 4.52 9.23
N ILE A 110 3.78 5.30 8.98
CA ILE A 110 3.10 5.24 7.67
C ILE A 110 4.05 5.68 6.55
N SER A 111 4.95 6.62 6.83
CA SER A 111 6.02 7.03 5.92
C SER A 111 6.97 5.89 5.59
N ASP A 112 7.40 5.08 6.57
CA ASP A 112 8.32 3.96 6.31
C ASP A 112 7.65 2.91 5.42
N ILE A 113 6.38 2.60 5.68
CA ILE A 113 5.60 1.65 4.86
C ILE A 113 5.44 2.18 3.43
N ALA A 114 5.15 3.47 3.28
CA ALA A 114 5.00 4.10 1.97
C ALA A 114 6.29 4.06 1.15
N LYS A 115 7.44 4.35 1.78
CA LYS A 115 8.77 4.26 1.13
C LYS A 115 9.11 2.84 0.71
N HIS A 116 8.88 1.86 1.58
CA HIS A 116 9.08 0.45 1.21
C HIS A 116 8.22 0.04 0.01
N GLY A 117 7.03 0.62 -0.12
CA GLY A 117 6.18 0.42 -1.29
C GLY A 117 6.77 1.02 -2.56
N GLU A 118 7.27 2.25 -2.49
CA GLU A 118 7.95 2.92 -3.61
C GLU A 118 9.20 2.13 -4.06
N GLU A 119 10.08 1.76 -3.14
CA GLU A 119 11.29 0.97 -3.41
C GLU A 119 10.97 -0.40 -4.03
N SER A 120 9.92 -1.07 -3.54
CA SER A 120 9.49 -2.36 -4.08
C SER A 120 8.95 -2.23 -5.50
N GLN A 121 8.30 -1.10 -5.83
CA GLN A 121 7.82 -0.82 -7.18
C GLN A 121 8.98 -0.54 -8.14
N GLU A 122 9.94 0.28 -7.73
CA GLU A 122 11.12 0.59 -8.53
C GLU A 122 11.96 -0.65 -8.83
N ASN A 123 12.18 -1.52 -7.84
CA ASN A 123 12.95 -2.76 -8.02
C ASN A 123 12.27 -3.81 -8.90
N SER A 124 10.96 -3.65 -9.17
CA SER A 124 10.18 -4.59 -9.97
C SER A 124 10.05 -4.18 -11.45
N LEU A 125 10.52 -2.98 -11.81
CA LEU A 125 10.48 -2.41 -13.17
C LEU A 125 11.84 -2.53 -13.87
#